data_AF-A0A7Y6PK24-F1
#
_entry.id   AF-A0A7Y6PK24-F1
#
_cell.length_a   1.000
_cell.length_b   1.000
_cell.length_c   1.000
_cell.angle_alpha   90.00
_cell.angle_beta   90.00
_cell.angle_gamma   90.00
#
_symmetry.space_group_name_H-M   'P 1'
#
loop_
_entity.id
_entity.type
_entity.pdbx_description
1 polymer ?
#
loop_
_entity_poly.entity_id
_entity_poly.type
_entity_poly.pdbx_seq_one_letter_code
_entity_poly.pdbx_strand_id
1 'polypeptide(L)'
;MTRALAAVSRRALVVFFLCVVAVAHADNASLLAGLDTDDPKALAAAVTAIEQSPTTPDLADTLFAAGRACEDRLHDPARALAIYERIVRELPDAGVSIAAGRRIEMLRDVRGHAREAAELATLMADADKLPPADIVRRTEALIAAPWPGAVDAALWLADWQCRTRHFAEAQARYRDVVARWPGTESAALVPRDAAACALDAQDWDLATQLALAVPASDPADAAVRDALLASAARGKLRARIYTASWIALVLAIVALVASLAEAMVRGGLRRPALRPPIEVVFLGPIAAVVAVGTWVTASTIASAVVRISLGGIAFAWLSGIVLDLLRARGRAVRLRAIVHVVLCAVGVLAIGYIAITRDGLVDLFVETFKGGHH
;
A
#
# COMPACT_ATOMS: atom_id res chain seq x y z
N MET A 1 -41.70 -61.38 15.02
CA MET A 1 -40.36 -61.12 14.41
C MET A 1 -40.42 -60.36 13.08
N THR A 2 -41.51 -60.35 12.33
CA THR A 2 -41.62 -59.66 11.02
C THR A 2 -41.70 -58.13 11.07
N ARG A 3 -42.16 -57.52 12.18
CA ARG A 3 -42.17 -56.04 12.33
C ARG A 3 -40.81 -55.43 12.70
N ALA A 4 -39.87 -56.22 13.24
CA ALA A 4 -38.55 -55.73 13.63
C ALA A 4 -37.61 -55.57 12.42
N LEU A 5 -37.73 -56.41 11.39
CA LEU A 5 -36.91 -56.35 10.18
C LEU A 5 -37.29 -55.17 9.25
N ALA A 6 -38.57 -54.77 9.22
CA ALA A 6 -39.01 -53.61 8.43
C ALA A 6 -38.56 -52.25 9.01
N ALA A 7 -38.32 -52.18 10.32
CA ALA A 7 -37.85 -50.95 10.98
C ALA A 7 -36.34 -50.71 10.78
N VAL A 8 -35.55 -51.78 10.60
CA VAL A 8 -34.11 -51.68 10.36
C VAL A 8 -33.82 -51.22 8.92
N SER A 9 -34.60 -51.64 7.92
CA SER A 9 -34.35 -51.21 6.53
C SER A 9 -34.69 -49.73 6.28
N ARG A 10 -35.72 -49.18 6.92
CA ARG A 10 -36.02 -47.73 6.83
C ARG A 10 -34.95 -46.86 7.49
N ARG A 11 -34.41 -47.27 8.63
CA ARG A 11 -33.34 -46.51 9.31
C ARG A 11 -32.03 -46.56 8.53
N ALA A 12 -31.66 -47.71 7.96
CA ALA A 12 -30.49 -47.83 7.10
C ALA A 12 -30.61 -46.96 5.84
N LEU A 13 -31.81 -46.89 5.23
CA LEU A 13 -32.05 -46.09 4.04
C LEU A 13 -32.03 -44.57 4.32
N VAL A 14 -32.54 -44.13 5.48
CA VAL A 14 -32.43 -42.72 5.91
C VAL A 14 -30.99 -42.33 6.23
N VAL A 15 -30.21 -43.19 6.89
CA VAL A 15 -28.79 -42.93 7.15
C VAL A 15 -27.99 -42.88 5.85
N PHE A 16 -28.26 -43.77 4.90
CA PHE A 16 -27.62 -43.73 3.59
C PHE A 16 -27.93 -42.44 2.82
N PHE A 17 -29.20 -42.00 2.78
CA PHE A 17 -29.57 -40.73 2.17
C PHE A 17 -28.94 -39.53 2.86
N LEU A 18 -28.88 -39.51 4.19
CA LEU A 18 -28.20 -38.45 4.95
C LEU A 18 -26.69 -38.42 4.70
N CYS A 19 -26.04 -39.58 4.57
CA CYS A 19 -24.63 -39.65 4.21
C CYS A 19 -24.37 -39.16 2.77
N VAL A 20 -25.22 -39.51 1.80
CA VAL A 20 -25.08 -39.03 0.42
C VAL A 20 -25.28 -37.51 0.33
N VAL A 21 -26.27 -36.96 1.06
CA VAL A 21 -26.48 -35.50 1.13
C VAL A 21 -25.32 -34.79 1.84
N ALA A 22 -24.78 -35.36 2.92
CA ALA A 22 -23.64 -34.79 3.64
C ALA A 22 -22.35 -34.77 2.81
N VAL A 23 -22.10 -35.82 2.00
CA VAL A 23 -20.95 -35.84 1.08
C VAL A 23 -21.11 -34.79 -0.03
N ALA A 24 -22.31 -34.66 -0.61
CA ALA A 24 -22.57 -33.65 -1.63
C ALA A 24 -22.45 -32.19 -1.11
N HIS A 25 -22.84 -31.92 0.13
CA HIS A 25 -22.65 -30.60 0.75
C HIS A 25 -21.20 -30.30 1.13
N ALA A 26 -20.43 -31.31 1.55
CA ALA A 26 -19.01 -31.14 1.85
C ALA A 26 -18.20 -30.76 0.59
N ASP A 27 -18.61 -31.27 -0.57
CA ASP A 27 -17.93 -31.00 -1.84
C ASP A 27 -18.07 -29.54 -2.28
N ASN A 28 -19.26 -28.92 -2.19
CA ASN A 28 -19.45 -27.52 -2.60
C ASN A 28 -18.64 -26.52 -1.76
N ALA A 29 -18.53 -26.75 -0.45
CA ALA A 29 -17.71 -25.89 0.42
C ALA A 29 -16.22 -25.96 0.05
N SER A 30 -15.73 -27.15 -0.32
CA SER A 30 -14.35 -27.32 -0.77
C SER A 30 -14.06 -26.62 -2.10
N LEU A 31 -15.02 -26.66 -3.03
CA LEU A 31 -14.92 -25.97 -4.31
C LEU A 31 -14.90 -24.45 -4.13
N LEU A 32 -15.74 -23.92 -3.25
CA LEU A 32 -15.78 -22.49 -2.96
C LEU A 32 -14.48 -22.01 -2.29
N ALA A 33 -13.93 -22.80 -1.35
CA ALA A 33 -12.64 -22.52 -0.73
C ALA A 33 -11.49 -22.49 -1.76
N GLY A 34 -11.58 -23.30 -2.82
CA GLY A 34 -10.61 -23.28 -3.93
C GLY A 34 -10.62 -21.97 -4.74
N LEU A 35 -11.70 -21.19 -4.69
CA LEU A 35 -11.77 -19.87 -5.35
C LEU A 35 -11.07 -18.77 -4.53
N ASP A 36 -10.79 -19.00 -3.25
CA ASP A 36 -10.12 -18.06 -2.35
C ASP A 36 -8.59 -18.24 -2.39
N THR A 37 -8.02 -18.22 -3.59
CA THR A 37 -6.57 -18.36 -3.81
C THR A 37 -6.04 -17.27 -4.71
N ASP A 38 -4.92 -16.66 -4.32
CA ASP A 38 -4.24 -15.62 -5.11
C ASP A 38 -3.36 -16.18 -6.22
N ASP A 39 -3.14 -17.50 -6.27
CA ASP A 39 -2.42 -18.14 -7.38
C ASP A 39 -3.35 -18.31 -8.59
N PRO A 40 -3.10 -17.62 -9.72
CA PRO A 40 -3.95 -17.73 -10.90
C PRO A 40 -4.06 -19.15 -11.44
N LYS A 41 -3.02 -19.99 -11.27
CA LYS A 41 -3.06 -21.39 -11.73
C LYS A 41 -3.97 -22.24 -10.85
N ALA A 42 -3.84 -22.11 -9.53
CA ALA A 42 -4.71 -22.79 -8.59
C ALA A 42 -6.17 -22.35 -8.78
N LEU A 43 -6.40 -21.05 -8.97
CA LEU A 43 -7.72 -20.50 -9.24
C LEU A 43 -8.31 -21.04 -10.55
N ALA A 44 -7.53 -21.06 -11.64
CA ALA A 44 -7.98 -21.61 -12.90
C ALA A 44 -8.31 -23.11 -12.80
N ALA A 45 -7.55 -23.87 -11.99
CA ALA A 45 -7.85 -25.27 -11.71
C ALA A 45 -9.14 -25.43 -10.89
N ALA A 46 -9.36 -24.61 -9.87
CA ALA A 46 -10.59 -24.60 -9.07
C ALA A 46 -11.82 -24.29 -9.92
N VAL A 47 -11.75 -23.26 -10.77
CA VAL A 47 -12.82 -22.95 -11.74
C VAL A 47 -13.08 -24.14 -12.67
N THR A 48 -12.03 -24.82 -13.16
CA THR A 48 -12.18 -26.00 -14.02
C THR A 48 -12.91 -27.14 -13.30
N ALA A 49 -12.60 -27.38 -12.02
CA ALA A 49 -13.28 -28.39 -11.21
C ALA A 49 -14.77 -28.06 -11.01
N ILE A 50 -15.10 -26.78 -10.79
CA ILE A 50 -16.49 -26.31 -10.67
C ILE A 50 -17.24 -26.49 -11.99
N GLU A 51 -16.63 -26.15 -13.12
CA GLU A 51 -17.23 -26.33 -14.45
C GLU A 51 -17.51 -27.80 -14.75
N GLN A 52 -16.67 -28.72 -14.30
CA GLN A 52 -16.85 -30.17 -14.53
C GLN A 52 -17.84 -30.81 -13.55
N SER A 53 -18.23 -30.10 -12.50
CA SER A 53 -19.14 -30.62 -11.47
C SER A 53 -20.56 -30.80 -12.03
N PRO A 54 -21.28 -31.87 -11.66
CA PRO A 54 -22.67 -32.10 -12.09
C PRO A 54 -23.57 -30.94 -11.68
N THR A 55 -24.42 -30.48 -12.60
CA THR A 55 -25.33 -29.35 -12.32
C THR A 55 -26.38 -29.76 -11.28
N THR A 56 -26.32 -29.15 -10.10
CA THR A 56 -27.33 -29.27 -9.03
C THR A 56 -27.81 -27.88 -8.63
N PRO A 57 -29.02 -27.74 -8.05
CA PRO A 57 -29.50 -26.45 -7.54
C PRO A 57 -28.53 -25.78 -6.57
N ASP A 58 -27.87 -26.56 -5.70
CA ASP A 58 -26.92 -26.08 -4.70
C ASP A 58 -25.59 -25.59 -5.33
N LEU A 59 -25.29 -25.95 -6.58
CA LEU A 59 -24.09 -25.53 -7.29
C LEU A 59 -24.23 -24.12 -7.91
N ALA A 60 -25.45 -23.55 -7.96
CA ALA A 60 -25.73 -22.29 -8.64
C ALA A 60 -24.83 -21.14 -8.13
N ASP A 61 -24.72 -20.99 -6.80
CA ASP A 61 -23.91 -19.94 -6.18
C ASP A 61 -22.41 -20.15 -6.43
N THR A 62 -21.95 -21.41 -6.40
CA THR A 62 -20.55 -21.77 -6.69
C THR A 62 -20.20 -21.51 -8.15
N LEU A 63 -21.09 -21.82 -9.10
CA LEU A 63 -20.92 -21.48 -10.51
C LEU A 63 -20.90 -19.96 -10.70
N PHE A 64 -21.79 -19.23 -10.03
CA PHE A 64 -21.81 -17.76 -10.12
C PHE A 64 -20.50 -17.15 -9.60
N ALA A 65 -20.01 -17.64 -8.46
CA ALA A 65 -18.71 -17.25 -7.90
C ALA A 65 -17.53 -17.61 -8.83
N ALA A 66 -17.56 -18.77 -9.48
CA ALA A 66 -16.56 -19.16 -10.47
C ALA A 66 -16.59 -18.24 -11.70
N GLY A 67 -17.77 -17.87 -12.18
CA GLY A 67 -17.94 -16.86 -13.22
C GLY A 67 -17.32 -15.52 -12.82
N ARG A 68 -17.58 -15.07 -11.58
CA ARG A 68 -17.00 -13.83 -11.05
C ARG A 68 -15.48 -13.90 -10.96
N ALA A 69 -14.94 -15.02 -10.49
CA ALA A 69 -13.50 -15.25 -10.48
C ALA A 69 -12.88 -15.23 -11.88
N CYS A 70 -13.59 -15.74 -12.89
CA CYS A 70 -13.15 -15.64 -14.28
C CYS A 70 -13.08 -14.19 -14.76
N GLU A 71 -14.08 -13.35 -14.45
CA GLU A 71 -14.08 -11.94 -14.82
C GLU A 71 -13.01 -11.14 -14.06
N ASP A 72 -13.03 -11.25 -12.74
CA ASP A 72 -12.33 -10.34 -11.84
C ASP A 72 -10.86 -10.73 -11.66
N ARG A 73 -10.55 -12.03 -11.63
CA ARG A 73 -9.21 -12.54 -11.23
C ARG A 73 -8.46 -13.24 -12.36
N LEU A 74 -9.16 -14.00 -13.21
CA LEU A 74 -8.54 -14.67 -14.36
C LEU A 74 -8.59 -13.83 -15.64
N HIS A 75 -9.42 -12.78 -15.65
CA HIS A 75 -9.67 -11.92 -16.80
C HIS A 75 -10.01 -12.71 -18.09
N ASP A 76 -10.83 -13.75 -17.94
CA ASP A 76 -11.34 -14.61 -19.02
C ASP A 76 -12.85 -14.40 -19.21
N PRO A 77 -13.26 -13.32 -19.92
CA PRO A 77 -14.67 -12.99 -20.11
C PRO A 77 -15.42 -14.03 -20.94
N ALA A 78 -14.73 -14.76 -21.83
CA ALA A 78 -15.34 -15.79 -22.64
C ALA A 78 -15.75 -17.00 -21.79
N ARG A 79 -14.87 -17.42 -20.88
CA ARG A 79 -15.15 -18.48 -19.92
C ARG A 79 -16.20 -18.07 -18.90
N ALA A 80 -16.13 -16.85 -18.36
CA ALA A 80 -17.18 -16.29 -17.50
C ALA A 80 -18.55 -16.31 -18.17
N LEU A 81 -18.63 -15.85 -19.43
CA LEU A 81 -19.87 -15.86 -20.22
C LEU A 81 -20.44 -17.27 -20.36
N ALA A 82 -19.58 -18.27 -20.67
CA ALA A 82 -20.02 -19.66 -20.78
C ALA A 82 -20.57 -20.20 -19.45
N ILE A 83 -19.95 -19.87 -18.32
CA ILE A 83 -20.44 -20.24 -16.98
C ILE A 83 -21.80 -19.59 -16.71
N TYR A 84 -21.96 -18.29 -16.97
CA TYR A 84 -23.24 -17.62 -16.75
C TYR A 84 -24.36 -18.13 -17.67
N GLU A 85 -24.05 -18.38 -18.95
CA GLU A 85 -25.00 -18.98 -19.90
C GLU A 85 -25.44 -20.37 -19.43
N ARG A 86 -24.55 -21.14 -18.81
CA ARG A 86 -24.89 -22.42 -18.18
C ARG A 86 -25.87 -22.24 -17.02
N ILE A 87 -25.62 -21.30 -16.11
CA ILE A 87 -26.52 -21.02 -14.98
C ILE A 87 -27.92 -20.69 -15.48
N VAL A 88 -28.05 -19.76 -16.44
CA VAL A 88 -29.36 -19.34 -16.96
C VAL A 88 -30.07 -20.47 -17.71
N ARG A 89 -29.33 -21.31 -18.44
CA ARG A 89 -29.90 -22.41 -19.23
C ARG A 89 -30.32 -23.61 -18.38
N GLU A 90 -29.49 -24.01 -17.42
CA GLU A 90 -29.65 -25.26 -16.68
C GLU A 90 -30.27 -25.06 -15.29
N LEU A 91 -30.19 -23.85 -14.73
CA LEU A 91 -30.68 -23.49 -13.39
C LEU A 91 -31.52 -22.21 -13.42
N PRO A 92 -32.59 -22.12 -14.25
CA PRO A 92 -33.35 -20.88 -14.45
C PRO A 92 -34.03 -20.37 -13.17
N ASP A 93 -34.41 -21.26 -12.26
CA ASP A 93 -35.10 -20.94 -11.00
C ASP A 93 -34.15 -20.59 -9.85
N ALA A 94 -32.82 -20.67 -10.05
CA ALA A 94 -31.85 -20.30 -9.03
C ALA A 94 -31.84 -18.79 -8.79
N GLY A 95 -31.67 -18.35 -7.53
CA GLY A 95 -31.68 -16.93 -7.17
C GLY A 95 -30.64 -16.09 -7.93
N VAL A 96 -29.49 -16.68 -8.28
CA VAL A 96 -28.41 -16.04 -9.05
C VAL A 96 -28.66 -15.99 -10.56
N SER A 97 -29.68 -16.67 -11.09
CA SER A 97 -29.96 -16.73 -12.54
C SER A 97 -30.21 -15.33 -13.14
N ILE A 98 -30.96 -14.47 -12.43
CA ILE A 98 -31.22 -13.09 -12.87
C ILE A 98 -29.91 -12.27 -12.91
N ALA A 99 -29.05 -12.42 -11.90
CA ALA A 99 -27.77 -11.74 -11.86
C ALA A 99 -26.84 -12.23 -12.98
N ALA A 100 -26.79 -13.53 -13.22
CA ALA A 100 -26.07 -14.13 -14.34
C ALA A 100 -26.58 -13.61 -15.69
N GLY A 101 -27.89 -13.49 -15.87
CA GLY A 101 -28.51 -12.90 -17.07
C GLY A 101 -28.01 -11.48 -17.37
N ARG A 102 -27.94 -10.61 -16.34
CA ARG A 102 -27.40 -9.26 -16.50
C ARG A 102 -25.91 -9.27 -16.86
N ARG A 103 -25.11 -10.17 -16.27
CA ARG A 103 -23.68 -10.31 -16.62
C ARG A 103 -23.50 -10.82 -18.05
N ILE A 104 -24.33 -11.73 -18.53
CA ILE A 104 -24.33 -12.20 -19.93
C ILE A 104 -24.51 -11.03 -20.89
N GLU A 105 -25.49 -10.14 -20.64
CA GLU A 105 -25.73 -8.97 -21.46
C GLU A 105 -24.48 -8.06 -21.53
N MET A 106 -23.87 -7.77 -20.37
CA MET A 106 -22.64 -6.99 -20.29
C MET A 106 -21.46 -7.64 -21.04
N LEU A 107 -21.28 -8.96 -20.88
CA LEU A 107 -20.16 -9.70 -21.50
C LEU A 107 -20.35 -9.92 -23.01
N ARG A 108 -21.59 -9.94 -23.50
CA ARG A 108 -21.88 -10.06 -24.94
C ARG A 108 -21.34 -8.88 -25.74
N ASP A 109 -21.41 -7.68 -25.18
CA ASP A 109 -20.82 -6.48 -25.79
C ASP A 109 -19.28 -6.60 -25.88
N VAL A 110 -18.65 -7.30 -24.94
CA VAL A 110 -17.20 -7.53 -24.91
C VAL A 110 -16.77 -8.66 -25.86
N ARG A 111 -17.66 -9.61 -26.21
CA ARG A 111 -17.32 -10.78 -27.03
C ARG A 111 -16.78 -10.41 -28.43
N GLY A 112 -17.23 -9.29 -29.00
CA GLY A 112 -16.67 -8.75 -30.25
C GLY A 112 -15.22 -8.27 -30.14
N HIS A 113 -14.72 -8.15 -28.91
CA HIS A 113 -13.42 -7.60 -28.53
C HIS A 113 -12.62 -8.54 -27.62
N ALA A 114 -12.86 -9.86 -27.74
CA ALA A 114 -12.21 -10.87 -26.92
C ALA A 114 -10.68 -10.83 -27.01
N ARG A 115 -10.15 -10.42 -28.17
CA ARG A 115 -8.70 -10.26 -28.39
C ARG A 115 -8.13 -9.13 -27.54
N GLU A 116 -8.77 -7.96 -27.56
CA GLU A 116 -8.37 -6.78 -26.78
C GLU A 116 -8.45 -7.05 -25.27
N ALA A 117 -9.52 -7.73 -24.82
CA ALA A 117 -9.67 -8.14 -23.43
C ALA A 117 -8.57 -9.12 -22.98
N ALA A 118 -8.26 -10.15 -23.79
CA ALA A 118 -7.21 -11.12 -23.50
C ALA A 118 -5.80 -10.49 -23.49
N GLU A 119 -5.57 -9.50 -24.35
CA GLU A 119 -4.32 -8.74 -24.37
C GLU A 119 -4.18 -7.89 -23.09
N LEU A 120 -5.24 -7.20 -22.64
CA LEU A 120 -5.22 -6.45 -21.38
C LEU A 120 -4.93 -7.38 -20.20
N ALA A 121 -5.63 -8.53 -20.12
CA ALA A 121 -5.40 -9.56 -19.10
C ALA A 121 -3.94 -10.01 -19.05
N THR A 122 -3.34 -10.26 -20.22
CA THR A 122 -1.94 -10.67 -20.34
C THR A 122 -1.00 -9.57 -19.85
N LEU A 123 -1.25 -8.31 -20.21
CA LEU A 123 -0.47 -7.17 -19.72
C LEU A 123 -0.55 -7.01 -18.20
N MET A 124 -1.73 -7.20 -17.62
CA MET A 124 -1.95 -7.15 -16.18
C MET A 124 -1.18 -8.25 -15.44
N ALA A 125 -1.24 -9.49 -15.95
CA ALA A 125 -0.61 -10.66 -15.33
C ALA A 125 0.92 -10.66 -15.45
N ASP A 126 1.47 -10.13 -16.55
CA ASP A 126 2.90 -10.15 -16.84
C ASP A 126 3.59 -8.78 -16.69
N ALA A 127 2.92 -7.80 -16.07
CA ALA A 127 3.42 -6.43 -15.93
C ALA A 127 4.85 -6.36 -15.35
N ASP A 128 5.18 -7.18 -14.34
CA ASP A 128 6.51 -7.15 -13.71
C ASP A 128 7.61 -7.80 -14.55
N LYS A 129 7.24 -8.54 -15.61
CA LYS A 129 8.18 -9.26 -16.50
C LYS A 129 8.45 -8.51 -17.79
N LEU A 130 7.59 -7.57 -18.15
CA LEU A 130 7.65 -6.84 -19.41
C LEU A 130 8.45 -5.54 -19.26
N PRO A 131 9.20 -5.11 -20.29
CA PRO A 131 9.81 -3.79 -20.30
C PRO A 131 8.74 -2.69 -20.15
N PRO A 132 8.96 -1.65 -19.32
CA PRO A 132 8.04 -0.52 -19.15
C PRO A 132 7.52 0.10 -20.47
N ALA A 133 8.41 0.24 -21.46
CA ALA A 133 8.05 0.80 -22.76
C ALA A 133 7.06 -0.09 -23.54
N ASP A 134 7.15 -1.41 -23.40
CA ASP A 134 6.24 -2.34 -24.06
C ASP A 134 4.86 -2.35 -23.39
N ILE A 135 4.81 -2.23 -22.06
CA ILE A 135 3.55 -2.09 -21.32
C ILE A 135 2.82 -0.85 -21.81
N VAL A 136 3.47 0.32 -21.75
CA VAL A 136 2.88 1.59 -22.20
C VAL A 136 2.42 1.47 -23.65
N ARG A 137 3.28 1.02 -24.57
CA ARG A 137 2.96 0.92 -26.00
C ARG A 137 1.76 0.00 -26.27
N ARG A 138 1.71 -1.19 -25.66
CA ARG A 138 0.65 -2.17 -25.88
C ARG A 138 -0.67 -1.70 -25.27
N THR A 139 -0.64 -1.11 -24.07
CA THR A 139 -1.85 -0.57 -23.44
C THR A 139 -2.38 0.66 -24.18
N GLU A 140 -1.52 1.56 -24.66
CA GLU A 140 -1.97 2.68 -25.50
C GLU A 140 -2.68 2.20 -26.78
N ALA A 141 -2.23 1.09 -27.37
CA ALA A 141 -2.91 0.49 -28.52
C ALA A 141 -4.31 -0.02 -28.15
N LEU A 142 -4.48 -0.60 -26.95
CA LEU A 142 -5.80 -0.99 -26.43
C LEU A 142 -6.67 0.22 -26.13
N ILE A 143 -6.13 1.28 -25.54
CA ILE A 143 -6.83 2.53 -25.24
C ILE A 143 -7.34 3.21 -26.52
N ALA A 144 -6.58 3.13 -27.60
CA ALA A 144 -6.95 3.71 -28.89
C ALA A 144 -7.97 2.88 -29.68
N ALA A 145 -8.14 1.59 -29.35
CA ALA A 145 -9.08 0.71 -30.04
C ALA A 145 -10.54 1.05 -29.64
N PRO A 146 -11.52 0.93 -30.57
CA PRO A 146 -12.93 1.16 -30.27
C PRO A 146 -13.55 -0.08 -29.63
N TRP A 147 -13.27 -0.31 -28.34
CA TRP A 147 -13.84 -1.41 -27.57
C TRP A 147 -14.27 -0.94 -26.16
N PRO A 148 -15.26 -1.60 -25.52
CA PRO A 148 -15.80 -1.16 -24.23
C PRO A 148 -14.76 -1.04 -23.11
N GLY A 149 -13.75 -1.91 -23.07
CA GLY A 149 -12.71 -1.93 -22.03
C GLY A 149 -11.56 -0.95 -22.24
N ALA A 150 -11.64 -0.04 -23.22
CA ALA A 150 -10.61 0.97 -23.44
C ALA A 150 -10.41 1.90 -22.22
N VAL A 151 -11.48 2.18 -21.47
CA VAL A 151 -11.42 2.96 -20.23
C VAL A 151 -10.67 2.20 -19.12
N ASP A 152 -10.93 0.91 -18.97
CA ASP A 152 -10.26 0.07 -17.96
C ASP A 152 -8.77 -0.09 -18.27
N ALA A 153 -8.41 -0.23 -19.55
CA ALA A 153 -7.02 -0.22 -19.98
C ALA A 153 -6.30 1.10 -19.63
N ALA A 154 -6.99 2.24 -19.77
CA ALA A 154 -6.45 3.55 -19.43
C ALA A 154 -6.26 3.73 -17.92
N LEU A 155 -7.24 3.30 -17.12
CA LEU A 155 -7.14 3.33 -15.65
C LEU A 155 -6.05 2.40 -15.15
N TRP A 156 -5.99 1.17 -15.67
CA TRP A 156 -4.93 0.23 -15.30
C TRP A 156 -3.53 0.78 -15.62
N LEU A 157 -3.36 1.44 -16.77
CA LEU A 157 -2.09 2.08 -17.11
C LEU A 157 -1.74 3.20 -16.12
N ALA A 158 -2.71 4.03 -15.73
CA ALA A 158 -2.51 5.09 -14.74
C ALA A 158 -2.11 4.52 -13.37
N ASP A 159 -2.78 3.46 -12.92
CA ASP A 159 -2.44 2.74 -11.68
C ASP A 159 -1.05 2.11 -11.72
N TRP A 160 -0.70 1.46 -12.83
CA TRP A 160 0.62 0.88 -13.02
C TRP A 160 1.71 1.96 -13.03
N GLN A 161 1.46 3.10 -13.68
CA GLN A 161 2.37 4.26 -13.64
C GLN A 161 2.52 4.80 -12.21
N CYS A 162 1.42 4.87 -11.45
CA CYS A 162 1.46 5.30 -10.06
C CYS A 162 2.32 4.36 -9.18
N ARG A 163 2.09 3.05 -9.27
CA ARG A 163 2.87 2.03 -8.53
C ARG A 163 4.35 2.05 -8.88
N THR A 164 4.68 2.38 -10.13
CA THR A 164 6.07 2.52 -10.61
C THR A 164 6.65 3.92 -10.42
N ARG A 165 5.96 4.80 -9.67
CA ARG A 165 6.35 6.17 -9.31
C ARG A 165 6.45 7.16 -10.49
N HIS A 166 5.81 6.86 -11.61
CA HIS A 166 5.59 7.79 -12.73
C HIS A 166 4.34 8.64 -12.48
N PHE A 167 4.37 9.41 -11.38
CA PHE A 167 3.19 10.08 -10.85
C PHE A 167 2.62 11.16 -11.79
N ALA A 168 3.49 11.91 -12.48
CA ALA A 168 3.05 12.97 -13.39
C ALA A 168 2.28 12.39 -14.60
N GLU A 169 2.78 11.28 -15.15
CA GLU A 169 2.16 10.54 -16.22
C GLU A 169 0.83 9.93 -15.76
N ALA A 170 0.79 9.28 -14.59
CA ALA A 170 -0.43 8.73 -14.02
C ALA A 170 -1.53 9.80 -13.86
N GLN A 171 -1.18 10.97 -13.31
CA GLN A 171 -2.12 12.09 -13.16
C GLN A 171 -2.59 12.67 -14.50
N ALA A 172 -1.75 12.67 -15.54
CA ALA A 172 -2.18 13.02 -16.88
C ALA A 172 -3.21 12.01 -17.41
N ARG A 173 -2.96 10.70 -17.24
CA ARG A 173 -3.87 9.64 -17.68
C ARG A 173 -5.22 9.68 -16.96
N TYR A 174 -5.25 9.90 -15.65
CA TYR A 174 -6.51 10.08 -14.93
C TYR A 174 -7.35 11.24 -15.49
N ARG A 175 -6.72 12.38 -15.78
CA ARG A 175 -7.40 13.52 -16.41
C ARG A 175 -7.90 13.19 -17.81
N ASP A 176 -7.11 12.48 -18.60
CA ASP A 176 -7.50 12.04 -19.94
C ASP A 176 -8.71 11.10 -19.89
N VAL A 177 -8.79 10.21 -18.90
CA VAL A 177 -9.94 9.31 -18.72
C VAL A 177 -11.22 10.10 -18.47
N VAL A 178 -11.20 11.05 -17.54
CA VAL A 178 -12.37 11.91 -17.23
C VAL A 178 -12.78 12.73 -18.45
N ALA A 179 -11.81 13.22 -19.23
CA ALA A 179 -12.08 14.02 -20.42
C ALA A 179 -12.66 13.20 -21.58
N ARG A 180 -12.18 11.96 -21.78
CA ARG A 180 -12.51 11.14 -22.94
C ARG A 180 -13.74 10.26 -22.74
N TRP A 181 -14.00 9.81 -21.52
CA TRP A 181 -15.17 8.98 -21.17
C TRP A 181 -16.00 9.62 -20.05
N PRO A 182 -16.52 10.84 -20.24
CA PRO A 182 -17.35 11.46 -19.23
C PRO A 182 -18.63 10.65 -18.99
N GLY A 183 -18.96 10.41 -17.72
CA GLY A 183 -20.21 9.76 -17.32
C GLY A 183 -20.19 8.23 -17.29
N THR A 184 -19.06 7.58 -17.57
CA THR A 184 -18.90 6.15 -17.25
C THR A 184 -18.76 5.95 -15.74
N GLU A 185 -19.19 4.80 -15.24
CA GLU A 185 -19.04 4.44 -13.81
C GLU A 185 -17.57 4.50 -13.39
N SER A 186 -16.65 3.98 -14.22
CA SER A 186 -15.22 4.03 -13.96
C SER A 186 -14.68 5.47 -13.90
N ALA A 187 -15.19 6.39 -14.74
CA ALA A 187 -14.78 7.80 -14.69
C ALA A 187 -15.23 8.51 -13.39
N ALA A 188 -16.33 8.07 -12.78
CA ALA A 188 -16.78 8.61 -11.49
C ALA A 188 -15.85 8.25 -10.32
N LEU A 189 -15.10 7.15 -10.44
CA LEU A 189 -14.14 6.69 -9.42
C LEU A 189 -12.76 7.34 -9.57
N VAL A 190 -12.43 7.90 -10.74
CA VAL A 190 -11.11 8.51 -11.02
C VAL A 190 -10.63 9.50 -9.95
N PRO A 191 -11.45 10.43 -9.41
CA PRO A 191 -10.97 11.37 -8.39
C PRO A 191 -10.40 10.67 -7.15
N ARG A 192 -10.93 9.50 -6.78
CA ARG A 192 -10.45 8.71 -5.64
C ARG A 192 -9.05 8.16 -5.93
N ASP A 193 -8.86 7.50 -7.08
CA ASP A 193 -7.60 6.85 -7.42
C ASP A 193 -6.51 7.88 -7.75
N ALA A 194 -6.89 8.98 -8.41
CA ALA A 194 -6.02 10.12 -8.64
C ALA A 194 -5.60 10.80 -7.31
N ALA A 195 -6.52 10.94 -6.33
CA ALA A 195 -6.18 11.47 -5.01
C ALA A 195 -5.20 10.56 -4.26
N ALA A 196 -5.43 9.24 -4.28
CA ALA A 196 -4.50 8.27 -3.71
C ALA A 196 -3.12 8.37 -4.36
N CYS A 197 -3.06 8.46 -5.69
CA CYS A 197 -1.80 8.64 -6.40
C CYS A 197 -1.09 9.96 -6.05
N ALA A 198 -1.84 11.04 -5.82
CA ALA A 198 -1.28 12.32 -5.37
C ALA A 198 -0.72 12.24 -3.93
N LEU A 199 -1.33 11.44 -3.05
CA LEU A 199 -0.77 11.16 -1.72
C LEU A 199 0.57 10.43 -1.81
N ASP A 200 0.68 9.43 -2.68
CA ASP A 200 1.93 8.69 -2.91
C ASP A 200 3.03 9.59 -3.51
N ALA A 201 2.64 10.52 -4.38
CA ALA A 201 3.51 11.55 -4.94
C ALA A 201 3.90 12.65 -3.92
N GLN A 202 3.33 12.63 -2.70
CA GLN A 202 3.47 13.67 -1.69
C GLN A 202 2.97 15.06 -2.12
N ASP A 203 2.09 15.12 -3.13
CA ASP A 203 1.40 16.34 -3.55
C ASP A 203 0.11 16.52 -2.73
N TRP A 204 0.27 16.99 -1.50
CA TRP A 204 -0.81 17.10 -0.52
C TRP A 204 -1.93 18.06 -0.96
N ASP A 205 -1.58 19.09 -1.73
CA ASP A 205 -2.54 20.10 -2.18
C ASP A 205 -3.38 19.54 -3.33
N LEU A 206 -2.76 18.87 -4.30
CA LEU A 206 -3.48 18.15 -5.36
C LEU A 206 -4.33 17.00 -4.78
N ALA A 207 -3.81 16.22 -3.84
CA ALA A 207 -4.55 15.16 -3.16
C ALA A 207 -5.80 15.70 -2.46
N THR A 208 -5.69 16.86 -1.80
CA THR A 208 -6.84 17.52 -1.16
C THR A 208 -7.86 17.96 -2.21
N GLN A 209 -7.42 18.57 -3.31
CA GLN A 209 -8.29 19.00 -4.40
C GLN A 209 -9.05 17.83 -5.02
N LEU A 210 -8.35 16.73 -5.32
CA LEU A 210 -8.94 15.53 -5.92
C LEU A 210 -9.87 14.79 -4.94
N ALA A 211 -9.50 14.71 -3.65
CA ALA A 211 -10.37 14.16 -2.62
C ALA A 211 -11.69 14.94 -2.52
N LEU A 212 -11.67 16.27 -2.58
CA LEU A 212 -12.88 17.09 -2.58
C LEU A 212 -13.78 16.86 -3.81
N ALA A 213 -13.21 16.35 -4.91
CA ALA A 213 -13.95 15.99 -6.12
C ALA A 213 -14.56 14.57 -6.07
N VAL A 214 -14.23 13.76 -5.07
CA VAL A 214 -14.88 12.47 -4.83
C VAL A 214 -16.35 12.73 -4.46
N PRO A 215 -17.33 12.05 -5.12
CA PRO A 215 -18.73 12.15 -4.74
C PRO A 215 -18.96 11.88 -3.26
N ALA A 216 -20.00 12.45 -2.68
CA ALA A 216 -20.41 12.16 -1.30
C ALA A 216 -21.92 11.91 -1.21
N SER A 217 -22.48 11.36 -2.28
CA SER A 217 -23.87 10.93 -2.37
C SER A 217 -24.14 9.68 -1.53
N ASP A 218 -23.16 8.79 -1.38
CA ASP A 218 -23.20 7.60 -0.53
C ASP A 218 -22.35 7.82 0.74
N PRO A 219 -22.82 7.43 1.94
CA PRO A 219 -21.99 7.29 3.13
C PRO A 219 -20.62 6.62 2.92
N ALA A 220 -20.53 5.61 2.05
CA ALA A 220 -19.27 4.93 1.74
C ALA A 220 -18.27 5.89 1.06
N ASP A 221 -18.70 6.64 0.04
CA ASP A 221 -17.84 7.59 -0.67
C ASP A 221 -17.45 8.77 0.24
N ALA A 222 -18.38 9.23 1.09
CA ALA A 222 -18.09 10.26 2.08
C ALA A 222 -16.98 9.81 3.04
N ALA A 223 -17.02 8.56 3.51
CA ALA A 223 -15.97 8.00 4.36
C ALA A 223 -14.61 7.90 3.64
N VAL A 224 -14.60 7.50 2.36
CA VAL A 224 -13.38 7.47 1.53
C VAL A 224 -12.80 8.87 1.36
N ARG A 225 -13.64 9.86 1.02
CA ARG A 225 -13.23 11.26 0.91
C ARG A 225 -12.62 11.77 2.21
N ASP A 226 -13.29 11.56 3.33
CA ASP A 226 -12.81 12.04 4.63
C ASP A 226 -11.49 11.36 5.04
N ALA A 227 -11.32 10.08 4.70
CA ALA A 227 -10.06 9.35 4.90
C ALA A 227 -8.91 9.91 4.04
N LEU A 228 -9.17 10.25 2.78
CA LEU A 228 -8.20 10.89 1.88
C LEU A 228 -7.81 12.28 2.39
N LEU A 229 -8.80 13.11 2.78
CA LEU A 229 -8.56 14.45 3.35
C LEU A 229 -7.74 14.38 4.65
N ALA A 230 -8.09 13.46 5.54
CA ALA A 230 -7.33 13.25 6.77
C ALA A 230 -5.89 12.80 6.49
N SER A 231 -5.69 11.97 5.46
CA SER A 231 -4.36 11.51 5.04
C SER A 231 -3.53 12.65 4.44
N ALA A 232 -4.11 13.48 3.57
CA ALA A 232 -3.46 14.67 3.02
C ALA A 232 -3.07 15.65 4.13
N ALA A 233 -3.96 15.91 5.10
CA ALA A 233 -3.70 16.80 6.22
C ALA A 233 -2.56 16.29 7.11
N ARG A 234 -2.52 14.98 7.41
CA ARG A 234 -1.42 14.34 8.14
C ARG A 234 -0.11 14.43 7.37
N GLY A 235 -0.13 14.16 6.06
CA GLY A 235 1.03 14.30 5.17
C GLY A 235 1.61 15.71 5.19
N LYS A 236 0.74 16.72 5.05
CA LYS A 236 1.13 18.15 5.11
C LYS A 236 1.72 18.55 6.46
N LEU A 237 1.14 18.06 7.57
CA LEU A 237 1.70 18.29 8.90
C LEU A 237 3.09 17.64 9.04
N ARG A 238 3.26 16.39 8.61
CA ARG A 238 4.56 15.70 8.63
C ARG A 238 5.60 16.43 7.78
N ALA A 239 5.25 16.88 6.57
CA ALA A 239 6.14 17.65 5.71
C ALA A 239 6.58 18.98 6.36
N ARG A 240 5.67 19.67 7.06
CA ARG A 240 6.00 20.88 7.83
C ARG A 240 6.94 20.59 9.00
N ILE A 241 6.70 19.54 9.78
CA ILE A 241 7.57 19.14 10.89
C ILE A 241 8.95 18.71 10.37
N TYR A 242 8.99 18.00 9.24
CA TYR A 242 10.23 17.60 8.56
C TYR A 242 11.06 18.82 8.14
N THR A 243 10.42 19.80 7.51
CA THR A 243 11.05 21.07 7.14
C THR A 243 11.52 21.85 8.37
N ALA A 244 10.68 21.94 9.41
CA ALA A 244 11.03 22.60 10.67
C ALA A 244 12.21 21.91 11.37
N SER A 245 12.31 20.58 11.29
CA SER A 245 13.43 19.81 11.84
C SER A 245 14.72 20.11 11.08
N TRP A 246 14.68 20.21 9.75
CA TRP A 246 15.85 20.65 8.97
C TRP A 246 16.30 22.07 9.33
N ILE A 247 15.36 23.01 9.45
CA ILE A 247 15.66 24.38 9.87
C ILE A 247 16.28 24.39 11.27
N ALA A 248 15.68 23.68 12.22
CA ALA A 248 16.18 23.57 13.60
C ALA A 248 17.59 22.95 13.65
N LEU A 249 17.85 21.92 12.85
CA LEU A 249 19.15 21.29 12.73
C LEU A 249 20.21 22.27 12.20
N VAL A 250 19.92 22.99 11.11
CA VAL A 250 20.83 23.99 10.54
C VAL A 250 21.09 25.11 11.54
N LEU A 251 20.06 25.64 12.19
CA LEU A 251 20.21 26.69 13.20
C LEU A 251 21.05 26.23 14.40
N ALA A 252 20.86 24.99 14.87
CA ALA A 252 21.65 24.43 15.95
C ALA A 252 23.13 24.31 15.57
N ILE A 253 23.43 23.81 14.37
CA ILE A 253 24.80 23.71 13.86
C ILE A 253 25.43 25.09 13.74
N VAL A 254 24.75 26.06 13.12
CA VAL A 254 25.24 27.43 12.94
C VAL A 254 25.50 28.10 14.30
N ALA A 255 24.60 27.95 15.27
CA ALA A 255 24.77 28.52 16.60
C ALA A 255 25.99 27.93 17.34
N LEU A 256 26.21 26.61 17.25
CA LEU A 256 27.37 25.96 17.86
C LEU A 256 28.68 26.37 17.18
N VAL A 257 28.71 26.41 15.85
CA VAL A 257 29.88 26.84 15.07
C VAL A 257 30.19 28.31 15.33
N ALA A 258 29.18 29.18 15.39
CA ALA A 258 29.37 30.60 15.74
C ALA A 258 29.90 30.74 17.17
N SER A 259 29.39 29.95 18.12
CA SER A 259 29.89 29.93 19.49
C SER A 259 31.34 29.45 19.57
N LEU A 260 31.74 28.50 18.71
CA LEU A 260 33.12 28.03 18.59
C LEU A 260 34.02 29.12 17.99
N ALA A 261 33.61 29.74 16.89
CA ALA A 261 34.33 30.82 16.25
C ALA A 261 34.52 32.01 17.21
N GLU A 262 33.49 32.40 17.97
CA GLU A 262 33.59 33.43 19.00
C GLU A 262 34.63 33.06 20.08
N ALA A 263 34.60 31.81 20.54
CA ALA A 263 35.57 31.31 21.51
C ALA A 263 37.00 31.33 20.97
N MET A 264 37.19 31.00 19.68
CA MET A 264 38.47 31.00 18.96
C MET A 264 39.00 32.40 18.64
N VAL A 265 38.15 33.37 18.30
CA VAL A 265 38.56 34.76 18.02
C VAL A 265 38.94 35.49 19.31
N ARG A 266 38.11 35.38 20.34
CA ARG A 266 38.42 35.96 21.68
C ARG A 266 39.60 35.23 22.34
N GLY A 267 39.75 33.96 21.98
CA GLY A 267 41.00 33.38 21.50
C GLY A 267 42.34 33.65 22.16
N GLY A 268 43.05 34.52 21.45
CA GLY A 268 44.39 34.20 20.96
C GLY A 268 44.39 32.99 20.01
N LEU A 269 45.31 32.96 19.04
CA LEU A 269 45.55 31.87 18.06
C LEU A 269 45.97 30.51 18.67
N ARG A 270 45.69 30.25 19.95
CA ARG A 270 45.93 28.94 20.56
C ARG A 270 45.02 27.94 19.86
N ARG A 271 45.64 27.08 19.05
CA ARG A 271 44.93 26.02 18.31
C ARG A 271 44.13 25.19 19.31
N PRO A 272 42.82 24.96 19.08
CA PRO A 272 42.05 24.06 19.91
C PRO A 272 42.77 22.71 19.92
N ALA A 273 43.04 22.18 21.11
CA ALA A 273 43.57 20.84 21.21
C ALA A 273 42.52 19.91 20.59
N LEU A 274 42.87 19.21 19.52
CA LEU A 274 42.01 18.22 18.83
C LEU A 274 41.69 16.99 19.69
N ARG A 275 41.85 17.09 21.02
CA ARG A 275 41.52 16.02 21.94
C ARG A 275 40.00 15.93 22.03
N PRO A 276 39.41 14.75 21.77
CA PRO A 276 37.97 14.58 21.91
C PRO A 276 37.56 14.85 23.37
N PRO A 277 36.42 15.52 23.60
CA PRO A 277 35.83 15.66 24.94
C PRO A 277 35.59 14.28 25.58
N ILE A 278 35.64 14.22 26.92
CA ILE A 278 35.47 12.96 27.66
C ILE A 278 34.12 12.30 27.36
N GLU A 279 33.10 13.11 27.08
CA GLU A 279 31.77 12.68 26.68
C GLU A 279 31.81 11.87 25.37
N VAL A 280 32.62 12.27 24.39
CA VAL A 280 32.77 11.54 23.12
C VAL A 280 33.50 10.22 23.33
N VAL A 281 34.51 10.21 24.19
CA VAL A 281 35.25 8.98 24.54
C VAL A 281 34.32 7.97 25.23
N PHE A 282 33.38 8.44 26.04
CA PHE A 282 32.39 7.59 26.71
C PHE A 282 31.24 7.16 25.78
N LEU A 283 30.68 8.09 25.00
CA LEU A 283 29.52 7.84 24.15
C LEU A 283 29.87 7.05 22.88
N GLY A 284 31.08 7.20 22.35
CA GLY A 284 31.53 6.54 21.11
C GLY A 284 31.38 5.01 21.16
N PRO A 285 31.92 4.32 22.17
CA PRO A 285 31.76 2.86 22.31
C PRO A 285 30.30 2.43 22.48
N ILE A 286 29.49 3.18 23.25
CA ILE A 286 28.07 2.87 23.45
C ILE A 286 27.32 2.96 22.12
N ALA A 287 27.52 4.05 21.39
CA ALA A 287 26.95 4.25 20.05
C ALA A 287 27.36 3.13 19.08
N ALA A 288 28.61 2.68 19.12
CA ALA A 288 29.09 1.57 18.28
C ALA A 288 28.39 0.26 18.63
N VAL A 289 28.27 -0.08 19.92
CA VAL A 289 27.57 -1.30 20.36
C VAL A 289 26.09 -1.27 19.98
N VAL A 290 25.41 -0.13 20.18
CA VAL A 290 24.00 0.03 19.81
C VAL A 290 23.83 -0.10 18.29
N ALA A 291 24.66 0.58 17.49
CA ALA A 291 24.62 0.49 16.03
C ALA A 291 24.82 -0.95 15.52
N VAL A 292 25.84 -1.66 16.02
CA VAL A 292 26.14 -3.05 15.62
C VAL A 292 25.01 -3.98 16.08
N GLY A 293 24.54 -3.83 17.32
CA GLY A 293 23.43 -4.61 17.86
C GLY A 293 22.16 -4.46 17.02
N THR A 294 21.78 -3.22 16.69
CA THR A 294 20.63 -2.94 15.82
C THR A 294 20.83 -3.47 14.40
N TRP A 295 22.04 -3.39 13.85
CA TRP A 295 22.32 -3.97 12.53
C TRP A 295 22.09 -5.48 12.49
N VAL A 296 22.43 -6.18 13.58
CA VAL A 296 22.25 -7.62 13.71
C VAL A 296 20.79 -8.01 13.97
N THR A 297 20.06 -7.26 14.81
CA THR A 297 18.71 -7.63 15.25
C THR A 297 17.59 -7.01 14.42
N ALA A 298 17.81 -5.85 13.82
CA ALA A 298 16.79 -5.06 13.12
C ALA A 298 17.41 -4.18 12.04
N SER A 299 17.85 -4.80 10.94
CA SER A 299 18.53 -4.13 9.82
C SER A 299 17.70 -3.00 9.19
N THR A 300 16.37 -3.06 9.28
CA THR A 300 15.45 -2.03 8.78
C THR A 300 15.59 -0.69 9.50
N ILE A 301 15.90 -0.67 10.81
CA ILE A 301 16.06 0.56 11.61
C ILE A 301 17.53 0.95 11.83
N ALA A 302 18.48 0.08 11.47
CA ALA A 302 19.90 0.27 11.76
C ALA A 302 20.47 1.54 11.11
N SER A 303 20.05 1.83 9.88
CA SER A 303 20.35 3.08 9.15
C SER A 303 20.03 4.33 9.98
N ALA A 304 18.82 4.41 10.53
CA ALA A 304 18.38 5.54 11.34
C ALA A 304 19.18 5.65 12.65
N VAL A 305 19.37 4.52 13.34
CA VAL A 305 20.12 4.46 14.61
C VAL A 305 21.57 4.94 14.43
N VAL A 306 22.24 4.54 13.35
CA VAL A 306 23.61 4.99 13.03
C VAL A 306 23.64 6.51 12.83
N ARG A 307 22.73 7.07 12.02
CA ARG A 307 22.68 8.52 11.75
C ARG A 307 22.45 9.33 13.04
N ILE A 308 21.54 8.88 13.89
CA ILE A 308 21.24 9.51 15.18
C ILE A 308 22.46 9.48 16.09
N SER A 309 23.12 8.32 16.18
CA SER A 309 24.30 8.13 17.03
C SER A 309 25.47 8.99 16.60
N LEU A 310 25.78 9.02 15.28
CA LEU A 310 26.83 9.88 14.72
C LEU A 310 26.51 11.36 14.91
N GLY A 311 25.25 11.76 14.70
CA GLY A 311 24.77 13.12 14.96
C GLY A 311 24.99 13.53 16.41
N GLY A 312 24.56 12.69 17.36
CA GLY A 312 24.74 12.92 18.79
C GLY A 312 26.21 13.08 19.20
N ILE A 313 27.09 12.23 18.67
CA ILE A 313 28.54 12.33 18.90
C ILE A 313 29.08 13.66 18.36
N ALA A 314 28.71 14.06 17.15
CA ALA A 314 29.16 15.31 16.56
C ALA A 314 28.70 16.54 17.38
N PHE A 315 27.44 16.55 17.84
CA PHE A 315 26.91 17.59 18.71
C PHE A 315 27.63 17.65 20.07
N ALA A 316 27.88 16.49 20.69
CA ALA A 316 28.63 16.41 21.95
C ALA A 316 30.07 16.90 21.78
N TRP A 317 30.71 16.54 20.67
CA TRP A 317 32.07 16.97 20.34
C TRP A 317 32.17 18.50 20.17
N LEU A 318 31.28 19.09 19.35
CA LEU A 318 31.24 20.54 19.14
C LEU A 318 30.98 21.29 20.44
N SER A 319 29.98 20.86 21.21
CA SER A 319 29.63 21.48 22.49
C SER A 319 30.78 21.39 23.51
N GLY A 320 31.39 20.21 23.66
CA GLY A 320 32.49 19.99 24.59
C GLY A 320 33.70 20.88 24.28
N ILE A 321 34.11 20.98 23.00
CA ILE A 321 35.22 21.85 22.59
C ILE A 321 34.94 23.31 22.96
N VAL A 322 33.73 23.81 22.69
CA VAL A 322 33.39 25.20 23.03
C VAL A 322 33.42 25.43 24.53
N LEU A 323 32.84 24.52 25.33
CA LEU A 323 32.76 24.68 26.77
C LEU A 323 34.14 24.58 27.43
N ASP A 324 35.03 23.72 26.95
CA ASP A 324 36.40 23.61 27.45
C ASP A 324 37.22 24.87 27.16
N LEU A 325 37.09 25.44 25.94
CA LEU A 325 37.70 26.72 25.59
C LEU A 325 37.20 27.88 26.48
N LEU A 326 35.91 27.85 26.88
CA LEU A 326 35.34 28.85 27.77
C LEU A 326 35.77 28.66 29.24
N ARG A 327 35.84 27.40 29.72
CA ARG A 327 36.27 27.06 31.09
C ARG A 327 37.73 27.41 31.34
N ALA A 328 38.60 27.17 30.37
CA ALA A 328 40.03 27.52 30.45
C ALA A 328 40.29 29.02 30.69
N ARG A 329 39.27 29.88 30.55
CA ARG A 329 39.33 31.33 30.76
C ARG A 329 38.64 31.83 32.04
N GLY A 330 38.17 30.93 32.91
CA GLY A 330 37.59 31.32 34.21
C GLY A 330 36.26 32.10 34.13
N ARG A 331 35.55 32.07 32.98
CA ARG A 331 34.25 32.74 32.83
C ARG A 331 33.12 31.90 33.46
N ALA A 332 32.06 32.56 33.91
CA ALA A 332 30.85 31.89 34.36
C ALA A 332 30.18 31.16 33.17
N VAL A 333 30.28 29.83 33.14
CA VAL A 333 29.85 29.01 31.99
C VAL A 333 28.39 28.56 32.09
N ARG A 334 27.71 28.74 33.23
CA ARG A 334 26.41 28.10 33.52
C ARG A 334 25.34 28.39 32.45
N LEU A 335 25.07 29.66 32.14
CA LEU A 335 24.03 30.01 31.16
C LEU A 335 24.39 29.51 29.75
N ARG A 336 25.66 29.65 29.33
CA ARG A 336 26.12 29.16 28.02
C ARG A 336 26.05 27.63 27.93
N ALA A 337 26.40 26.92 29.00
CA ALA A 337 26.29 25.47 29.06
C ALA A 337 24.83 25.02 28.89
N ILE A 338 23.88 25.70 29.55
CA ILE A 338 22.44 25.41 29.37
C ILE A 338 22.03 25.61 27.90
N VAL A 339 22.43 26.73 27.28
CA VAL A 339 22.13 26.99 25.86
C VAL A 339 22.72 25.91 24.95
N HIS A 340 23.97 25.49 25.17
CA HIS A 340 24.62 24.41 24.42
C HIS A 340 23.89 23.08 24.57
N VAL A 341 23.49 22.71 25.80
CA VAL A 341 22.71 21.50 26.06
C VAL A 341 21.39 21.54 25.30
N VAL A 342 20.67 22.67 25.33
CA VAL A 342 19.42 22.84 24.58
C VAL A 342 19.65 22.71 23.07
N LEU A 343 20.69 23.35 22.52
CA LEU A 343 21.04 23.25 21.09
C LEU A 343 21.39 21.81 20.67
N CYS A 344 22.17 21.10 21.48
CA CYS A 344 22.48 19.69 21.25
C CYS A 344 21.22 18.82 21.30
N ALA A 345 20.35 19.02 22.29
CA ALA A 345 19.10 18.27 22.41
C ALA A 345 18.18 18.50 21.19
N VAL A 346 17.99 19.77 20.80
CA VAL A 346 17.20 20.13 19.61
C VAL A 346 17.82 19.51 18.34
N GLY A 347 19.14 19.60 18.17
CA GLY A 347 19.85 19.02 17.04
C GLY A 347 19.69 17.51 16.94
N VAL A 348 19.82 16.78 18.06
CA VAL A 348 19.65 15.33 18.11
C VAL A 348 18.20 14.93 17.86
N LEU A 349 17.22 15.62 18.44
CA LEU A 349 15.80 15.38 18.18
C LEU A 349 15.45 15.60 16.70
N ALA A 350 15.99 16.67 16.10
CA ALA A 350 15.80 16.96 14.68
C ALA A 350 16.41 15.86 13.79
N ILE A 351 17.64 15.41 14.06
CA ILE A 351 18.25 14.28 13.33
C ILE A 351 17.41 13.02 13.51
N GLY A 352 16.94 12.74 14.72
CA GLY A 352 16.05 11.61 15.01
C GLY A 352 14.80 11.64 14.14
N TYR A 353 14.08 12.74 14.14
CA TYR A 353 12.87 12.89 13.34
C TYR A 353 13.15 12.75 11.83
N ILE A 354 14.21 13.39 11.33
CA ILE A 354 14.62 13.31 9.92
C ILE A 354 14.97 11.87 9.53
N ALA A 355 15.73 11.17 10.37
CA ALA A 355 16.16 9.80 10.10
C ALA A 355 14.97 8.83 10.07
N ILE A 356 14.07 8.93 11.06
CA ILE A 356 12.87 8.08 11.15
C ILE A 356 11.92 8.32 9.96
N THR A 357 11.72 9.58 9.57
CA THR A 357 10.83 9.94 8.45
C THR A 357 11.41 9.50 7.11
N ARG A 358 12.72 9.69 6.90
CA ARG A 358 13.39 9.34 5.63
C ARG A 358 13.38 7.84 5.35
N ASP A 359 13.49 7.01 6.38
CA ASP A 359 13.55 5.56 6.25
C ASP A 359 12.14 4.91 6.30
N GLY A 360 11.05 5.70 6.24
CA GLY A 360 9.67 5.18 6.23
C GLY A 360 9.22 4.53 7.54
N LEU A 361 9.99 4.70 8.63
CA LEU A 361 9.74 4.00 9.89
C LEU A 361 8.46 4.46 10.58
N VAL A 362 8.04 5.71 10.36
CA VAL A 362 6.78 6.23 10.91
C VAL A 362 5.59 5.40 10.44
N ASP A 363 5.55 5.04 9.15
CA ASP A 363 4.44 4.29 8.59
C ASP A 363 4.45 2.84 9.07
N LEU A 364 5.64 2.24 9.18
CA LEU A 364 5.80 0.92 9.79
C LEU A 364 5.29 0.86 11.24
N PHE A 365 5.58 1.88 12.05
CA PHE A 365 5.07 1.97 13.43
C PHE A 365 3.54 2.09 13.47
N VAL A 366 2.96 2.89 12.57
CA VAL A 366 1.51 3.09 12.48
C VAL A 366 0.82 1.80 12.03
N GLU A 367 1.37 1.09 11.05
CA GLU A 367 0.85 -0.18 10.58
C GLU A 367 0.94 -1.27 11.65
N THR A 368 2.07 -1.36 12.35
CA THR A 368 2.27 -2.33 13.45
C THR A 368 1.27 -2.09 14.57
N PHE A 369 1.03 -0.83 14.95
CA PHE A 369 0.07 -0.49 16.00
C PHE A 369 -1.37 -0.81 15.59
N LYS A 370 -1.73 -0.62 14.32
CA LYS A 370 -3.05 -1.00 13.80
C LYS A 370 -3.24 -2.51 13.74
N GLY A 371 -2.22 -3.26 13.31
CA GLY A 371 -2.28 -4.71 13.17
C GLY A 371 -2.31 -5.47 14.50
N GLY A 372 -1.74 -4.91 15.57
CA GLY A 372 -1.67 -5.56 16.90
C GLY A 372 -2.98 -5.58 17.71
N HIS A 373 -4.08 -5.06 17.17
CA HIS A 373 -5.40 -5.04 17.83
C HIS A 373 -6.38 -6.09 17.27
N HIS A 374 -5.91 -7.00 16.44
CA HIS A 374 -6.61 -8.20 15.98
C HIS A 374 -6.03 -9.43 16.66
#